data_AF-A0A1B3NKE5-F1
#
_entry.id   AF-A0A1B3NKE5-F1
#
_cell.length_a   1.000
_cell.length_b   1.000
_cell.length_c   1.000
_cell.angle_alpha   90.00
_cell.angle_beta   90.00
_cell.angle_gamma   90.00
#
_symmetry.space_group_name_H-M   'P 1'
#
loop_
_entity.id
_entity.type
_entity.pdbx_description
1 polymer ?
#
loop_
_entity_poly.entity_id
_entity_poly.type
_entity_poly.pdbx_seq_one_letter_code
_entity_poly.pdbx_strand_id
1 'polypeptide(L)'
;MTALVIDPRATTHKFRVISVTLKVVLAVAWLGLLGLAGARAAEPALPLDPPRQAQAPEPLCFCWNEGRKVAEGSSSCIRTTQGRRIAQCGRVTNVMSWQITGAPCPES
;
A
#
# COMPACT_ATOMS: atom_id res chain seq x y z
N MET A 1 56.85 -9.49 69.59
CA MET A 1 55.42 -9.84 69.36
C MET A 1 54.75 -8.59 68.82
N THR A 2 54.37 -8.58 67.55
CA THR A 2 53.65 -7.46 66.92
C THR A 2 52.37 -8.03 66.31
N ALA A 3 51.22 -7.67 66.88
CA ALA A 3 49.91 -8.09 66.41
C ALA A 3 49.50 -7.24 65.20
N LEU A 4 49.13 -7.91 64.11
CA LEU A 4 48.65 -7.28 62.89
C LEU A 4 47.17 -6.94 63.09
N VAL A 5 46.86 -5.69 63.42
CA VAL A 5 45.48 -5.22 63.56
C VAL A 5 44.89 -5.05 62.16
N ILE A 6 44.04 -5.98 61.76
CA ILE A 6 43.29 -5.92 60.50
C ILE A 6 42.09 -4.99 60.74
N ASP A 7 42.04 -3.86 60.03
CA ASP A 7 40.94 -2.89 60.11
C ASP A 7 39.68 -3.44 59.37
N PRO A 8 38.59 -3.78 60.09
CA PRO A 8 37.39 -4.38 59.51
C PRO A 8 36.58 -3.39 58.65
N ARG A 9 36.85 -2.08 58.76
CA ARG A 9 36.16 -1.00 58.04
C ARG A 9 36.60 -0.92 56.59
N ALA A 10 37.86 -1.22 56.30
CA ALA A 10 38.39 -1.25 54.94
C ALA A 10 37.81 -2.41 54.10
N THR A 11 37.53 -3.55 54.74
CA THR A 11 36.99 -4.74 54.09
C THR A 11 35.51 -4.54 53.71
N THR A 12 34.70 -4.04 54.64
CA THR A 12 33.26 -3.80 54.43
C THR A 12 32.97 -2.73 53.36
N HIS A 13 33.78 -1.68 53.28
CA HIS A 13 33.65 -0.65 52.23
C HIS A 13 33.97 -1.20 50.83
N LYS A 14 35.03 -2.02 50.69
CA LYS A 14 35.41 -2.64 49.42
C LYS A 14 34.35 -3.63 48.92
N PHE A 15 33.80 -4.46 49.80
CA PHE A 15 32.71 -5.38 49.45
C PHE A 15 31.43 -4.64 49.02
N ARG A 16 31.10 -3.53 49.68
CA ARG A 16 29.95 -2.69 49.31
C ARG A 16 30.11 -2.02 47.94
N VAL A 17 31.32 -1.52 47.63
CA VAL A 17 31.63 -0.91 46.33
C VAL A 17 31.55 -1.94 45.19
N ILE A 18 32.09 -3.14 45.39
CA ILE A 18 32.02 -4.26 44.43
C ILE A 18 30.57 -4.70 44.18
N SER A 19 29.74 -4.72 45.23
CA SER A 19 28.32 -5.06 45.09
C SER A 19 27.53 -4.02 44.28
N VAL A 20 27.85 -2.73 44.46
CA VAL A 20 27.20 -1.63 43.73
C VAL A 20 27.61 -1.63 42.26
N THR A 21 28.89 -1.78 41.95
CA THR A 21 29.35 -1.83 40.55
C THR A 21 28.79 -3.03 39.80
N LEU A 22 28.71 -4.20 40.44
CA LEU A 22 28.12 -5.39 39.83
C LEU A 22 26.62 -5.19 39.50
N LYS A 23 25.86 -4.56 40.41
CA LYS A 23 24.44 -4.26 40.18
C LYS A 23 24.23 -3.25 39.07
N VAL A 24 25.09 -2.23 38.98
CA VAL A 24 25.03 -1.22 37.90
C VAL A 24 25.35 -1.86 36.55
N VAL A 25 26.39 -2.70 36.47
CA VAL A 25 26.75 -3.41 35.23
C VAL A 25 25.61 -4.33 34.78
N LEU A 26 24.99 -5.07 35.72
CA LEU A 26 23.80 -5.85 35.41
C LEU A 26 22.66 -4.96 34.90
N ALA A 27 22.30 -3.90 35.61
CA ALA A 27 21.20 -3.01 35.18
C ALA A 27 21.42 -2.44 33.77
N VAL A 28 22.64 -2.02 33.43
CA VAL A 28 22.99 -1.51 32.10
C VAL A 28 22.92 -2.62 31.04
N ALA A 29 23.41 -3.82 31.34
CA ALA A 29 23.30 -4.97 30.43
C ALA A 29 21.84 -5.34 30.15
N TRP A 30 21.00 -5.35 31.19
CA TRP A 30 19.56 -5.63 31.06
C TRP A 30 18.82 -4.55 30.25
N LEU A 31 19.14 -3.27 30.47
CA LEU A 31 18.60 -2.16 29.67
C LEU A 31 19.05 -2.24 28.19
N GLY A 32 20.30 -2.59 27.94
CA GLY A 32 20.82 -2.80 26.57
C GLY A 32 20.12 -3.95 25.84
N LEU A 33 19.86 -5.07 26.54
CA LEU A 33 19.11 -6.21 26.01
C LEU A 33 17.66 -5.87 25.65
N LEU A 34 16.99 -5.02 26.44
CA LEU A 34 15.63 -4.56 26.16
C LEU A 34 15.55 -3.58 24.98
N GLY A 35 16.58 -2.74 24.78
CA GLY A 35 16.62 -1.76 23.70
C GLY A 35 16.79 -2.34 22.29
N LEU A 36 17.47 -3.49 22.15
CA LEU A 36 17.70 -4.11 20.84
C LEU A 36 16.46 -4.75 20.20
N ALA A 37 15.37 -4.96 20.95
CA ALA A 37 14.17 -5.62 20.44
C ALA A 37 13.23 -4.71 19.62
N GLY A 38 13.43 -3.39 19.68
CA GLY A 38 12.49 -2.39 19.12
C GLY A 38 12.67 -2.06 17.63
N ALA A 39 13.79 -2.42 17.01
CA ALA A 39 14.07 -2.10 15.61
C ALA A 39 13.65 -3.24 14.67
N ARG A 40 12.37 -3.62 14.67
CA ARG A 40 11.81 -4.35 13.53
C ARG A 40 11.59 -3.33 12.42
N ALA A 41 12.58 -3.19 11.54
CA ALA A 41 12.42 -2.47 10.29
C ALA A 41 11.17 -3.03 9.59
N ALA A 42 10.16 -2.19 9.41
CA ALA A 42 8.99 -2.56 8.63
C ALA A 42 9.48 -2.87 7.22
N GLU A 43 9.34 -4.12 6.80
CA GLU A 43 9.77 -4.56 5.49
C GLU A 43 9.02 -3.74 4.42
N PRO A 44 9.72 -3.12 3.46
CA PRO A 44 9.04 -2.33 2.44
C PRO A 44 8.10 -3.25 1.63
N ALA A 45 6.87 -2.80 1.43
CA ALA A 45 5.91 -3.52 0.60
C ALA A 45 6.42 -3.59 -0.84
N LEU A 46 6.90 -4.76 -1.25
CA LEU A 46 7.26 -5.04 -2.63
C LEU A 46 6.01 -5.48 -3.40
N PRO A 47 5.64 -4.79 -4.49
CA PRO A 47 4.55 -5.23 -5.37
C PRO A 47 4.89 -6.62 -5.95
N LEU A 48 3.97 -7.58 -5.77
CA LEU A 48 4.15 -8.94 -6.29
C LEU A 48 3.98 -9.02 -7.81
N ASP A 49 3.21 -8.09 -8.39
CA ASP A 49 2.92 -8.06 -9.82
C ASP A 49 3.65 -6.90 -10.51
N PRO A 50 4.21 -7.12 -11.72
CA PRO A 50 4.71 -6.03 -12.54
C PRO A 50 3.56 -5.04 -12.85
N PRO A 51 3.84 -3.74 -12.99
CA PRO A 51 2.82 -2.77 -13.37
C PRO A 51 2.19 -3.25 -14.68
N ARG A 52 0.90 -3.57 -14.63
CA ARG A 52 0.13 -3.95 -15.82
C ARG A 52 0.40 -2.85 -16.85
N GLN A 53 1.03 -3.21 -17.97
CA GLN A 53 1.27 -2.29 -19.08
C GLN A 53 -0.02 -1.52 -19.29
N ALA A 54 0.05 -0.19 -19.15
CA ALA A 54 -1.11 0.66 -19.06
C ALA A 54 -2.12 0.24 -20.12
N GLN A 55 -3.25 -0.32 -19.69
CA GLN A 55 -4.39 -0.49 -20.56
C GLN A 55 -4.60 0.87 -21.22
N ALA A 56 -4.53 0.92 -22.56
CA ALA A 56 -4.66 2.17 -23.31
C ALA A 56 -5.80 2.98 -22.67
N PRO A 57 -5.60 4.29 -22.38
CA PRO A 57 -6.46 5.04 -21.48
C PRO A 57 -7.92 4.79 -21.86
N GLU A 58 -8.62 4.02 -21.03
CA GLU A 58 -9.98 3.65 -21.34
C GLU A 58 -10.79 4.94 -21.39
N PRO A 59 -11.64 5.13 -22.42
CA PRO A 59 -12.44 6.34 -22.49
C PRO A 59 -13.30 6.43 -21.22
N LEU A 60 -13.18 7.54 -20.49
CA LEU A 60 -13.87 7.72 -19.19
C LEU A 60 -15.40 7.70 -19.34
N CYS A 61 -15.91 8.12 -20.50
CA CYS A 61 -17.32 8.09 -20.87
C CYS A 61 -17.47 7.34 -22.20
N PHE A 62 -18.15 6.19 -22.15
CA PHE A 62 -18.20 5.28 -23.28
C PHE A 62 -19.51 4.50 -23.34
N CYS A 63 -19.82 4.02 -24.54
CA CYS A 63 -20.92 3.11 -24.82
C CYS A 63 -20.36 1.77 -25.28
N TRP A 64 -21.05 0.68 -24.95
CA TRP A 64 -20.72 -0.65 -25.46
C TRP A 64 -21.42 -0.92 -26.78
N ASN A 65 -20.68 -1.47 -27.74
CA ASN A 65 -21.24 -2.01 -28.98
C ASN A 65 -20.36 -3.16 -29.46
N GLU A 66 -20.93 -4.32 -29.78
CA GLU A 66 -20.20 -5.47 -30.38
C GLU A 66 -18.87 -5.81 -29.66
N GLY A 67 -18.85 -5.75 -28.33
CA GLY A 67 -17.65 -6.06 -27.54
C GLY A 67 -16.55 -4.99 -27.57
N ARG A 68 -16.80 -3.81 -28.14
CA ARG A 68 -15.88 -2.66 -28.11
C ARG A 68 -16.45 -1.48 -27.33
N LYS A 69 -15.55 -0.75 -26.66
CA LYS A 69 -15.85 0.54 -26.02
C LYS A 69 -15.81 1.63 -27.09
N VAL A 70 -16.89 2.38 -27.20
CA VAL A 70 -17.03 3.50 -28.13
C VAL A 70 -17.03 4.79 -27.32
N ALA A 71 -16.13 5.71 -27.64
CA ALA A 71 -16.02 6.97 -26.92
C ALA A 71 -17.28 7.83 -27.10
N GLU A 72 -17.58 8.65 -26.09
CA GLU A 72 -18.59 9.70 -26.18
C GLU A 72 -18.40 10.57 -27.44
N GLY A 73 -19.52 10.98 -28.06
CA GLY A 73 -19.54 11.76 -29.30
C GLY A 73 -19.34 10.94 -30.58
N SER A 74 -18.83 9.71 -30.47
CA SER A 74 -18.64 8.83 -31.62
C SER A 74 -19.94 8.17 -32.05
N SER A 75 -20.09 7.92 -33.36
CA SER A 75 -21.24 7.20 -33.92
C SER A 75 -20.91 5.74 -34.18
N SER A 76 -21.88 4.85 -33.95
CA SER A 76 -21.78 3.44 -34.34
C SER A 76 -23.12 2.89 -34.79
N CYS A 77 -23.05 1.88 -35.63
CA CYS A 77 -24.19 1.08 -36.02
C CYS A 77 -24.65 0.19 -34.87
N ILE A 78 -25.89 0.34 -34.43
CA ILE A 78 -26.49 -0.48 -33.36
C ILE A 78 -27.72 -1.22 -33.88
N ARG A 79 -28.03 -2.36 -33.25
CA ARG A 79 -29.27 -3.10 -33.52
C ARG A 79 -30.42 -2.45 -32.73
N THR A 80 -31.48 -2.11 -33.44
CA THR A 80 -32.73 -1.58 -32.87
C THR A 80 -33.91 -2.42 -33.34
N THR A 81 -35.11 -2.16 -32.80
CA THR A 81 -36.35 -2.81 -33.26
C THR A 81 -36.71 -2.47 -34.71
N GLN A 82 -36.17 -1.39 -35.27
CA GLN A 82 -36.39 -0.94 -36.64
C GLN A 82 -35.23 -1.30 -37.60
N GLY A 83 -34.40 -2.27 -37.21
CA GLY A 83 -33.20 -2.68 -37.94
C GLY A 83 -31.92 -2.03 -37.43
N ARG A 84 -30.82 -2.18 -38.19
CA ARG A 84 -29.54 -1.53 -37.87
C ARG A 84 -29.62 -0.04 -38.19
N ARG A 85 -29.32 0.80 -37.20
CA ARG A 85 -29.34 2.26 -37.32
C ARG A 85 -28.06 2.87 -36.79
N ILE A 86 -27.72 4.04 -37.31
CA ILE A 86 -26.64 4.87 -36.77
C ILE A 86 -27.13 5.46 -35.45
N ALA A 87 -26.33 5.31 -34.39
CA ALA A 87 -26.54 5.98 -33.12
C ALA A 87 -25.26 6.66 -32.65
N GLN A 88 -25.41 7.80 -31.99
CA GLN A 88 -24.31 8.51 -31.35
C GLN A 88 -24.20 8.09 -29.89
N CYS A 89 -22.98 7.84 -29.43
CA CYS A 89 -22.72 7.60 -28.01
C CYS A 89 -22.78 8.92 -27.26
N GLY A 90 -23.62 9.03 -26.24
CA GLY A 90 -23.74 10.24 -25.45
C GLY A 90 -24.49 10.02 -24.15
N ARG A 91 -24.73 11.12 -23.43
CA ARG A 91 -25.50 11.07 -22.17
C ARG A 91 -27.00 11.11 -22.45
N VAL A 92 -27.69 9.98 -22.31
CA VAL A 92 -29.16 9.91 -22.32
C VAL A 92 -29.63 9.72 -20.88
N THR A 93 -30.33 10.70 -20.33
CA THR A 93 -30.85 10.64 -18.95
C THR A 93 -29.73 10.41 -17.91
N ASN A 94 -28.71 11.28 -17.94
CA ASN A 94 -27.56 11.26 -17.04
C ASN A 94 -26.64 10.02 -17.10
N VAL A 95 -26.93 9.03 -17.96
CA VAL A 95 -26.09 7.85 -18.17
C VAL A 95 -25.59 7.76 -19.60
N MET A 96 -24.45 7.11 -19.82
CA MET A 96 -23.96 6.84 -21.18
C MET A 96 -24.87 5.82 -21.87
N SER A 97 -25.43 6.20 -23.01
CA SER A 97 -26.32 5.37 -23.79
C SER A 97 -26.33 5.82 -25.25
N TRP A 98 -27.04 5.07 -26.09
CA TRP A 98 -27.14 5.31 -27.51
C TRP A 98 -28.27 6.28 -27.85
N GLN A 99 -27.94 7.35 -28.56
CA GLN A 99 -28.90 8.27 -29.18
C GLN A 99 -29.11 7.88 -30.65
N ILE A 100 -30.28 7.31 -30.97
CA ILE A 100 -30.60 6.86 -32.32
C ILE A 100 -30.83 8.08 -33.22
N THR A 101 -30.08 8.18 -34.32
CA THR A 101 -30.13 9.33 -35.26
C THR A 101 -31.17 9.16 -36.38
N GLY A 102 -31.81 7.99 -36.47
CA GLY A 102 -32.81 7.66 -37.50
C GLY A 102 -32.22 7.20 -38.84
N ALA A 103 -30.97 7.58 -39.16
CA ALA A 103 -30.30 7.16 -40.38
C ALA A 103 -30.03 5.63 -40.39
N PRO A 104 -30.28 4.94 -41.53
CA PRO A 104 -29.86 3.56 -41.69
C PRO A 104 -28.33 3.45 -41.69
N CYS A 105 -27.82 2.28 -41.31
CA CYS A 105 -26.40 2.01 -41.45
C CYS A 105 -26.01 1.95 -42.94
N PRO A 106 -24.83 2.47 -43.33
CA PRO A 106 -24.33 2.29 -44.68
C PRO A 106 -24.18 0.79 -44.96
N GLU A 107 -24.48 0.37 -46.19
CA GLU A 107 -24.08 -0.96 -46.64
C GLU A 107 -22.56 -1.09 -46.54
N SER A 108 -22.10 -2.23 -46.01
CA SER A 108 -20.69 -2.47 -45.74
C SER A 108 -19.91 -2.82 -47.00
#